data_AF-A0A256YVE6-F1
#
_entry.id   AF-A0A256YVE6-F1
#
_cell.length_a   1.000
_cell.length_b   1.000
_cell.length_c   1.000
_cell.angle_alpha   90.00
_cell.angle_beta   90.00
_cell.angle_gamma   90.00
#
_symmetry.space_group_name_H-M   'P 1'
#
loop_
_entity.id
_entity.type
_entity.pdbx_description
1 polymer ?
#
loop_
_entity_poly.entity_id
_entity_poly.type
_entity_poly.pdbx_seq_one_letter_code
_entity_poly.pdbx_strand_id
1 'polypeptide(L)'
;MHVAYEYILAGVMIFLILMMTQVTISALITRQLTYLEQSGGYKTAEKILDVLLLSPGDPPDWGRNASIEPNYIGLADQNSLRAYVLDPYKVLRLQKGSAGYISPAKARRLLGLRDDYHFHLRILPALSVEIEGNGSFTITVKNIKGLPVPNVNVTGYYVPKSFSPTVEYPIKSNITGVDGSCTLVFQYQQDHVLVVCASIFGVRVVSTEPPGLNFRVEGGRVFKSDIPLITEIDYSTGSIVGLEKEDATRYVEIDGSAYIVEFTLWK
;
A
#
# COMPACT_ATOMS: atom_id res chain seq x y z
N MET A 1 27.67 -45.97 9.04
CA MET A 1 27.71 -45.17 7.78
C MET A 1 26.38 -45.12 7.04
N HIS A 2 25.50 -46.14 7.12
CA HIS A 2 24.20 -46.14 6.41
C HIS A 2 23.23 -45.02 6.83
N VAL A 3 23.11 -44.80 8.14
CA VAL A 3 22.21 -43.80 8.74
C VAL A 3 22.55 -42.35 8.32
N ALA A 4 23.83 -42.05 8.14
CA ALA A 4 24.26 -40.71 7.70
C ALA A 4 23.81 -40.40 6.25
N TYR A 5 23.81 -41.41 5.37
CA TYR A 5 23.34 -41.25 3.99
C TYR A 5 21.82 -41.04 3.93
N GLU A 6 21.07 -41.71 4.80
CA GLU A 6 19.61 -41.54 4.88
C GLU A 6 19.22 -40.12 5.31
N TYR A 7 19.93 -39.54 6.29
CA TYR A 7 19.68 -38.15 6.71
C TYR A 7 20.09 -37.12 5.66
N ILE A 8 21.21 -37.34 4.96
CA ILE A 8 21.63 -36.46 3.86
C ILE A 8 20.60 -36.53 2.71
N LEU A 9 20.13 -37.72 2.37
CA LEU A 9 19.12 -37.93 1.33
C LEU A 9 17.79 -37.27 1.71
N ALA A 10 17.34 -37.43 2.95
CA ALA A 10 16.12 -36.77 3.45
C ALA A 10 16.25 -35.24 3.39
N GLY A 11 17.40 -34.68 3.76
CA GLY A 11 17.67 -33.24 3.65
C GLY A 11 17.62 -32.73 2.21
N VAL A 12 18.23 -33.46 1.27
CA VAL A 12 18.18 -33.13 -0.16
C VAL A 12 16.75 -33.21 -0.69
N MET A 13 15.97 -34.21 -0.29
CA MET A 13 14.58 -34.36 -0.69
C MET A 13 13.70 -33.20 -0.20
N ILE A 14 13.84 -32.80 1.07
CA ILE A 14 13.09 -31.65 1.62
C ILE A 14 13.46 -30.36 0.89
N PHE A 15 14.76 -30.16 0.62
CA PHE A 15 15.22 -28.99 -0.13
C PHE A 15 14.66 -28.97 -1.56
N LEU A 16 14.63 -30.11 -2.25
CA LEU A 16 14.03 -30.24 -3.59
C LEU A 16 12.52 -29.98 -3.57
N ILE A 17 11.81 -30.47 -2.57
CA ILE A 17 10.37 -30.21 -2.42
C ILE A 17 10.13 -28.72 -2.23
N LEU A 18 10.88 -28.04 -1.35
CA LEU A 18 10.75 -26.59 -1.13
C LEU A 18 11.04 -25.78 -2.40
N MET A 19 12.10 -26.12 -3.15
CA MET A 19 12.42 -25.52 -4.44
C MET A 19 11.28 -25.69 -5.46
N MET A 20 10.75 -26.92 -5.59
CA MET A 20 9.63 -27.21 -6.50
C MET A 20 8.36 -26.47 -6.08
N THR A 21 8.11 -26.33 -4.79
CA THR A 21 6.96 -25.59 -4.25
C THR A 21 7.09 -24.09 -4.55
N GLN A 22 8.28 -23.51 -4.43
CA GLN A 22 8.52 -22.10 -4.77
C GLN A 22 8.35 -21.82 -6.27
N VAL A 23 8.85 -22.71 -7.14
CA VAL A 23 8.68 -22.59 -8.60
C VAL A 23 7.21 -22.72 -9.00
N THR A 24 6.48 -23.66 -8.41
CA THR A 24 5.05 -23.84 -8.70
C THR A 24 4.19 -22.69 -8.20
N ILE A 25 4.47 -22.13 -7.01
CA ILE A 25 3.79 -20.93 -6.51
C ILE A 25 4.07 -19.73 -7.42
N SER A 26 5.33 -19.51 -7.82
CA SER A 26 5.70 -18.44 -8.74
C SER A 26 4.99 -18.60 -10.10
N ALA A 27 4.96 -19.81 -10.65
CA ALA A 27 4.27 -20.11 -11.90
C ALA A 27 2.73 -19.95 -11.79
N LEU A 28 2.14 -20.28 -10.63
CA LEU A 28 0.71 -20.06 -10.37
C LEU A 28 0.37 -18.58 -10.28
N ILE A 29 1.20 -17.77 -9.62
CA ILE A 29 1.04 -16.31 -9.54
C ILE A 29 1.17 -15.69 -10.93
N THR A 30 2.19 -16.06 -11.72
CA THR A 30 2.36 -15.57 -13.10
C THR A 30 1.20 -16.00 -14.00
N ARG A 31 0.73 -17.25 -13.89
CA ARG A 31 -0.43 -17.71 -14.67
C ARG A 31 -1.72 -17.00 -14.25
N GLN A 32 -1.92 -16.70 -12.97
CA GLN A 32 -3.06 -15.90 -12.52
C GLN A 32 -2.98 -14.48 -13.06
N LEU A 33 -1.79 -13.86 -13.05
CA LEU A 33 -1.55 -12.55 -13.67
C LEU A 33 -1.83 -12.57 -15.18
N THR A 34 -1.33 -13.58 -15.90
CA THR A 34 -1.54 -13.72 -17.35
C THR A 34 -2.99 -14.09 -17.70
N TYR A 35 -3.68 -14.87 -16.86
CA TYR A 35 -5.10 -15.18 -17.06
C TYR A 35 -6.00 -13.96 -16.78
N LEU A 36 -5.59 -13.07 -15.85
CA LEU A 36 -6.19 -11.75 -15.68
C LEU A 36 -5.93 -10.84 -16.91
N GLU A 37 -4.73 -10.90 -17.50
CA GLU A 37 -4.39 -10.16 -18.73
C GLU A 37 -5.10 -10.70 -19.99
N GLN A 38 -5.41 -12.00 -20.06
CA GLN A 38 -5.92 -12.65 -21.29
C GLN A 38 -7.44 -12.91 -21.33
N SER A 39 -8.18 -12.79 -20.23
CA SER A 39 -9.61 -13.20 -20.19
C SER A 39 -10.65 -12.10 -20.47
N GLY A 40 -10.25 -10.89 -20.85
CA GLY A 40 -11.19 -9.89 -21.35
C GLY A 40 -10.44 -8.75 -22.03
N GLY A 41 -10.91 -8.30 -23.20
CA GLY A 41 -10.38 -7.08 -23.80
C GLY A 41 -10.35 -5.96 -22.76
N TYR A 42 -9.26 -5.20 -22.72
CA TYR A 42 -8.97 -4.17 -21.71
C TYR A 42 -10.22 -3.35 -21.36
N LYS A 43 -10.73 -3.58 -20.15
CA LYS A 43 -12.09 -3.20 -19.73
C LYS A 43 -12.21 -1.68 -19.59
N THR A 44 -13.44 -1.16 -19.61
CA THR A 44 -13.65 0.29 -19.42
C THR A 44 -13.18 0.73 -18.04
N ALA A 45 -13.42 -0.08 -17.01
CA ALA A 45 -12.91 0.16 -15.66
C ALA A 45 -11.39 0.31 -15.63
N GLU A 46 -10.66 -0.54 -16.35
CA GLU A 46 -9.19 -0.48 -16.41
C GLU A 46 -8.69 0.77 -17.11
N LYS A 47 -9.33 1.17 -18.24
CA LYS A 47 -9.01 2.43 -18.94
C LYS A 47 -9.16 3.64 -18.04
N ILE A 48 -10.30 3.73 -17.35
CA ILE A 48 -10.60 4.85 -16.46
C ILE A 48 -9.60 4.88 -15.29
N LEU A 49 -9.33 3.70 -14.70
CA LEU A 49 -8.39 3.60 -13.60
C LEU A 49 -6.97 3.99 -14.04
N ASP A 50 -6.49 3.49 -15.18
CA ASP A 50 -5.15 3.82 -15.66
C ASP A 50 -5.04 5.30 -16.06
N VAL A 51 -6.07 5.91 -16.65
CA VAL A 51 -6.09 7.38 -16.87
C VAL A 51 -6.00 8.13 -15.54
N LEU A 52 -6.78 7.73 -14.53
CA LEU A 52 -6.77 8.36 -13.22
C LEU A 52 -5.41 8.22 -12.52
N LEU A 53 -4.74 7.07 -12.63
CA LEU A 53 -3.50 6.77 -11.90
C LEU A 53 -2.21 7.16 -12.65
N LEU A 54 -2.27 7.32 -13.97
CA LEU A 54 -1.09 7.65 -14.80
C LEU A 54 -1.09 9.10 -15.29
N SER A 55 -2.23 9.80 -15.23
CA SER A 55 -2.30 11.21 -15.57
C SER A 55 -2.04 12.10 -14.35
N PRO A 56 -1.28 13.20 -14.49
CA PRO A 56 -1.16 14.19 -13.43
C PRO A 56 -2.40 15.10 -13.29
N GLY A 57 -3.34 15.08 -14.24
CA GLY A 57 -4.45 16.05 -14.28
C GLY A 57 -4.04 17.41 -14.87
N ASP A 58 -4.95 18.38 -14.82
CA ASP A 58 -4.71 19.77 -15.25
C ASP A 58 -5.40 20.77 -14.31
N PRO A 59 -4.67 21.73 -13.70
CA PRO A 59 -3.21 21.87 -13.77
C PRO A 59 -2.51 20.70 -13.06
N PRO A 60 -1.31 20.26 -13.51
CA PRO A 60 -0.61 19.10 -12.96
C PRO A 60 -0.34 19.11 -11.44
N ASP A 61 -0.40 20.26 -10.78
CA ASP A 61 -0.16 20.44 -9.34
C ASP A 61 -1.43 20.79 -8.53
N TRP A 62 -2.61 20.52 -9.10
CA TRP A 62 -3.91 20.86 -8.51
C TRP A 62 -4.09 20.38 -7.06
N GLY A 63 -3.37 19.36 -6.60
CA GLY A 63 -3.42 18.87 -5.21
C GLY A 63 -2.89 19.86 -4.16
N ARG A 64 -1.91 20.69 -4.51
CA ARG A 64 -1.14 21.50 -3.53
C ARG A 64 -1.91 22.71 -2.99
N ASN A 65 -2.80 23.27 -3.80
CA ASN A 65 -3.61 24.40 -3.40
C ASN A 65 -5.09 24.00 -3.43
N ALA A 66 -5.71 23.97 -2.25
CA ALA A 66 -7.11 23.59 -2.06
C ALA A 66 -8.11 24.50 -2.80
N SER A 67 -7.71 25.73 -3.14
CA SER A 67 -8.53 26.69 -3.89
C SER A 67 -8.50 26.47 -5.40
N ILE A 68 -7.54 25.70 -5.92
CA ILE A 68 -7.46 25.39 -7.35
C ILE A 68 -8.40 24.23 -7.64
N GLU A 69 -9.27 24.42 -8.62
CA GLU A 69 -10.09 23.34 -9.16
C GLU A 69 -9.46 22.82 -10.46
N PRO A 70 -9.25 21.51 -10.60
CA PRO A 70 -8.73 20.96 -11.84
C PRO A 70 -9.79 20.97 -12.95
N ASN A 71 -9.34 21.15 -14.19
CA ASN A 71 -10.14 20.97 -15.40
C ASN A 71 -10.43 19.48 -15.65
N TYR A 72 -9.45 18.61 -15.39
CA TYR A 72 -9.62 17.17 -15.33
C TYR A 72 -8.73 16.58 -14.24
N ILE A 73 -9.22 15.52 -13.58
CA ILE A 73 -8.47 14.89 -12.49
C ILE A 73 -7.49 13.84 -13.01
N GLY A 74 -6.39 13.72 -12.28
CA GLY A 74 -5.38 12.69 -12.42
C GLY A 74 -4.55 12.70 -11.15
N LEU A 75 -4.19 11.53 -10.64
CA LEU A 75 -3.55 11.35 -9.34
C LEU A 75 -2.04 11.19 -9.42
N ALA A 76 -1.47 11.01 -10.62
CA ALA A 76 -0.04 10.78 -10.77
C ALA A 76 0.78 11.98 -10.26
N ASP A 77 1.92 11.69 -9.65
CA ASP A 77 2.93 12.71 -9.36
C ASP A 77 3.61 13.12 -10.68
N GLN A 78 3.48 14.40 -11.01
CA GLN A 78 4.08 15.00 -12.21
C GLN A 78 5.62 14.92 -12.23
N ASN A 79 6.25 14.81 -11.06
CA ASN A 79 7.71 14.77 -10.94
C ASN A 79 8.27 13.35 -10.91
N SER A 80 7.40 12.33 -10.84
CA SER A 80 7.82 10.94 -10.82
C SER A 80 8.13 10.45 -12.22
N LEU A 81 9.29 9.78 -12.37
CA LEU A 81 9.65 9.04 -13.58
C LEU A 81 9.04 7.63 -13.61
N ARG A 82 8.45 7.19 -12.49
CA ARG A 82 7.84 5.87 -12.32
C ARG A 82 6.33 5.97 -12.48
N ALA A 83 5.75 5.05 -13.26
CA ALA A 83 4.32 4.85 -13.34
C ALA A 83 3.74 4.45 -11.97
N TYR A 84 2.46 4.78 -11.74
CA TYR A 84 1.72 4.43 -10.53
C TYR A 84 2.28 5.02 -9.23
N VAL A 85 3.06 6.10 -9.32
CA VAL A 85 3.41 6.93 -8.17
C VAL A 85 2.42 8.09 -8.12
N LEU A 86 1.66 8.19 -7.03
CA LEU A 86 0.61 9.20 -6.89
C LEU A 86 1.08 10.37 -6.06
N ASP A 87 0.59 11.56 -6.41
CA ASP A 87 0.76 12.76 -5.61
C ASP A 87 -0.14 12.67 -4.35
N PRO A 88 0.46 12.62 -3.15
CA PRO A 88 -0.31 12.49 -1.91
C PRO A 88 -1.29 13.65 -1.69
N TYR A 89 -0.96 14.87 -2.11
CA TYR A 89 -1.84 16.02 -1.94
C TYR A 89 -3.11 15.89 -2.79
N LYS A 90 -3.01 15.27 -3.97
CA LYS A 90 -4.16 14.97 -4.82
C LYS A 90 -5.04 13.88 -4.22
N VAL A 91 -4.41 12.83 -3.70
CA VAL A 91 -5.12 11.71 -3.05
C VAL A 91 -5.89 12.19 -1.81
N LEU A 92 -5.29 13.05 -0.98
CA LEU A 92 -5.94 13.60 0.21
C LEU A 92 -7.22 14.37 -0.12
N ARG A 93 -7.30 15.03 -1.28
CA ARG A 93 -8.51 15.74 -1.74
C ARG A 93 -9.67 14.79 -2.10
N LEU A 94 -9.45 13.48 -2.16
CA LEU A 94 -10.52 12.49 -2.27
C LEU A 94 -11.10 12.10 -0.91
N GLN A 95 -10.45 12.48 0.19
CA GLN A 95 -10.94 12.19 1.54
C GLN A 95 -12.00 13.21 1.96
N LYS A 96 -13.19 12.74 2.34
CA LYS A 96 -14.26 13.60 2.84
C LYS A 96 -13.79 14.40 4.07
N GLY A 97 -13.98 15.71 4.04
CA GLY A 97 -13.57 16.62 5.12
C GLY A 97 -12.16 17.18 4.97
N SER A 98 -11.40 16.75 3.95
CA SER A 98 -10.12 17.38 3.60
C SER A 98 -10.33 18.79 3.01
N ALA A 99 -9.30 19.62 3.12
CA ALA A 99 -9.28 20.92 2.44
C ALA A 99 -9.32 20.72 0.92
N GLY A 100 -10.25 21.40 0.24
CA GLY A 100 -10.41 21.26 -1.21
C GLY A 100 -11.00 19.93 -1.66
N TYR A 101 -11.71 19.22 -0.77
CA TYR A 101 -12.37 17.94 -1.07
C TYR A 101 -13.17 17.97 -2.38
N ILE A 102 -12.89 17.02 -3.26
CA ILE A 102 -13.62 16.82 -4.52
C ILE A 102 -14.63 15.70 -4.28
N SER A 103 -15.93 15.98 -4.44
CA SER A 103 -16.96 14.94 -4.25
C SER A 103 -16.96 13.91 -5.39
N PRO A 104 -17.36 12.65 -5.17
CA PRO A 104 -17.41 11.61 -6.20
C PRO A 104 -18.19 12.02 -7.45
N ALA A 105 -19.32 12.71 -7.27
CA ALA A 105 -20.12 13.24 -8.37
C ALA A 105 -19.38 14.31 -9.19
N LYS A 106 -18.51 15.11 -8.55
CA LYS A 106 -17.66 16.08 -9.23
C LYS A 106 -16.50 15.39 -9.95
N ALA A 107 -15.81 14.45 -9.29
CA ALA A 107 -14.75 13.65 -9.90
C ALA A 107 -15.23 12.91 -11.15
N ARG A 108 -16.45 12.36 -11.13
CA ARG A 108 -17.08 11.75 -12.32
C ARG A 108 -17.07 12.68 -13.52
N ARG A 109 -17.53 13.93 -13.34
CA ARG A 109 -17.58 14.94 -14.41
C ARG A 109 -16.19 15.33 -14.86
N LEU A 110 -15.25 15.47 -13.92
CA LEU A 110 -13.85 15.81 -14.21
C LEU A 110 -13.08 14.69 -14.90
N LEU A 111 -13.54 13.44 -14.79
CA LEU A 111 -13.07 12.30 -15.59
C LEU A 111 -13.72 12.23 -16.98
N GLY A 112 -14.67 13.14 -17.28
CA GLY A 112 -15.44 13.12 -18.53
C GLY A 112 -16.42 11.94 -18.62
N LEU A 113 -16.79 11.34 -17.49
CA LEU A 113 -17.72 10.21 -17.46
C LEU A 113 -19.17 10.71 -17.54
N ARG A 114 -20.01 9.93 -18.23
CA ARG A 114 -21.44 10.19 -18.34
C ARG A 114 -22.16 10.03 -16.98
N ASP A 115 -23.35 10.59 -16.88
CA ASP A 115 -24.11 10.57 -15.62
C ASP A 115 -24.70 9.21 -15.23
N ASP A 116 -24.77 8.27 -16.17
CA ASP A 116 -25.16 6.87 -15.96
C ASP A 116 -23.99 5.97 -15.53
N TYR A 117 -22.76 6.50 -15.53
CA TYR A 117 -21.61 5.80 -15.00
C TYR A 117 -21.56 6.02 -13.49
N HIS A 118 -21.43 4.94 -12.74
CA HIS A 118 -21.21 4.97 -11.30
C HIS A 118 -19.91 4.25 -11.00
N PHE A 119 -19.17 4.73 -10.00
CA PHE A 119 -17.94 4.08 -9.60
C PHE A 119 -17.73 4.12 -8.10
N HIS A 120 -16.90 3.19 -7.65
CA HIS A 120 -16.36 3.11 -6.31
C HIS A 120 -14.84 2.96 -6.44
N LEU A 121 -14.11 3.87 -5.80
CA LEU A 121 -12.66 3.88 -5.72
C LEU A 121 -12.29 3.69 -4.26
N ARG A 122 -11.42 2.72 -4.00
CA ARG A 122 -10.89 2.45 -2.67
C ARG A 122 -9.37 2.45 -2.71
N ILE A 123 -8.72 3.14 -1.79
CA ILE A 123 -7.26 3.16 -1.64
C ILE A 123 -6.93 2.68 -0.23
N LEU A 124 -6.19 1.59 -0.12
CA LEU A 124 -5.82 0.99 1.16
C LEU A 124 -4.34 0.56 1.14
N PRO A 125 -3.65 0.58 2.30
CA PRO A 125 -2.30 0.04 2.40
C PRO A 125 -2.22 -1.39 1.88
N ALA A 126 -1.15 -1.72 1.14
CA ALA A 126 -0.98 -3.05 0.58
C ALA A 126 -0.80 -4.14 1.65
N LEU A 127 -0.40 -3.73 2.86
CA LEU A 127 -0.26 -4.54 4.06
C LEU A 127 -0.85 -3.77 5.25
N SER A 128 -1.57 -4.47 6.13
CA SER A 128 -1.96 -3.95 7.43
C SER A 128 -0.88 -4.30 8.45
N VAL A 129 -0.45 -3.32 9.25
CA VAL A 129 0.55 -3.47 10.29
C VAL A 129 -0.09 -3.11 11.63
N GLU A 130 -0.35 -4.11 12.45
CA GLU A 130 -0.87 -3.97 13.81
C GLU A 130 0.31 -3.99 14.79
N ILE A 131 0.35 -3.02 15.69
CA ILE A 131 1.45 -2.85 16.65
C ILE A 131 0.85 -2.85 18.05
N GLU A 132 1.37 -3.72 18.91
CA GLU A 132 0.94 -3.83 20.31
C GLU A 132 2.15 -3.79 21.25
N GLY A 133 1.98 -3.15 22.41
CA GLY A 133 2.98 -3.12 23.49
C GLY A 133 3.69 -1.78 23.66
N ASN A 134 4.59 -1.72 24.63
CA ASN A 134 5.38 -0.53 24.96
C ASN A 134 6.83 -0.92 25.30
N GLY A 135 7.77 -0.57 24.42
CA GLY A 135 9.17 -1.00 24.54
C GLY A 135 9.39 -2.40 23.97
N SER A 136 8.63 -3.40 24.42
CA SER A 136 8.54 -4.70 23.73
C SER A 136 7.30 -4.69 22.82
N PHE A 137 7.53 -4.53 21.52
CA PHE A 137 6.46 -4.40 20.53
C PHE A 137 6.27 -5.71 19.79
N THR A 138 5.04 -6.22 19.80
CA THR A 138 4.59 -7.28 18.91
C THR A 138 3.99 -6.63 17.67
N ILE A 139 4.57 -6.93 16.50
CA ILE A 139 4.13 -6.42 15.22
C ILE A 139 3.54 -7.58 14.42
N THR A 140 2.27 -7.44 14.05
CA THR A 140 1.54 -8.41 13.22
C THR A 140 1.28 -7.80 11.85
N VAL A 141 1.69 -8.50 10.79
CA VAL A 141 1.50 -8.07 9.41
C VAL A 141 0.46 -8.96 8.73
N LYS A 142 -0.57 -8.32 8.16
CA LYS A 142 -1.65 -8.98 7.43
C LYS A 142 -1.77 -8.43 6.02
N ASN A 143 -2.25 -9.25 5.09
CA ASN A 143 -2.63 -8.78 3.76
C ASN A 143 -4.02 -8.13 3.78
N ILE A 144 -4.46 -7.62 2.62
CA ILE A 144 -5.78 -6.98 2.46
C ILE A 144 -6.98 -7.88 2.78
N LYS A 145 -6.79 -9.20 2.80
CA LYS A 145 -7.83 -10.18 3.18
C LYS A 145 -7.81 -10.50 4.68
N GLY A 146 -6.97 -9.82 5.46
CA GLY A 146 -6.79 -10.07 6.89
C GLY A 146 -5.97 -11.32 7.22
N LEU A 147 -5.34 -11.96 6.23
CA LEU A 147 -4.53 -13.15 6.46
C LEU A 147 -3.11 -12.77 6.89
N PRO A 148 -2.52 -13.47 7.87
CA PRO A 148 -1.15 -13.22 8.31
C PRO A 148 -0.15 -13.46 7.18
N VAL A 149 0.88 -12.61 7.10
CA VAL A 149 1.92 -12.69 6.07
C VAL A 149 3.26 -13.04 6.71
N PRO A 150 3.77 -14.28 6.51
CA PRO A 150 5.08 -14.66 6.99
C PRO A 150 6.20 -14.07 6.15
N ASN A 151 7.42 -14.09 6.68
CA ASN A 151 8.66 -13.67 6.01
C ASN A 151 8.69 -12.18 5.60
N VAL A 152 7.92 -11.33 6.29
CA VAL A 152 7.98 -9.88 6.11
C VAL A 152 9.14 -9.33 6.93
N ASN A 153 10.02 -8.57 6.30
CA ASN A 153 11.08 -7.85 7.02
C ASN A 153 10.47 -6.62 7.69
N VAL A 154 10.46 -6.62 9.02
CA VAL A 154 9.93 -5.53 9.84
C VAL A 154 11.09 -4.80 10.48
N THR A 155 11.24 -3.51 10.13
CA THR A 155 12.24 -2.62 10.74
C THR A 155 11.53 -1.55 11.55
N GLY A 156 11.85 -1.47 12.84
CA GLY A 156 11.36 -0.46 13.76
C GLY A 156 12.42 0.61 14.03
N TYR A 157 11.99 1.86 13.99
CA TYR A 157 12.79 3.03 14.36
C TYR A 157 12.15 3.67 15.59
N TYR A 158 12.89 3.74 16.69
CA TYR A 158 12.36 4.26 17.95
C TYR A 158 12.84 5.68 18.17
N VAL A 159 11.97 6.65 17.91
CA VAL A 159 12.33 8.08 17.81
C VAL A 159 11.54 8.92 18.80
N PRO A 160 12.10 10.02 19.35
CA PRO A 160 11.35 10.92 20.22
C PRO A 160 10.31 11.70 19.41
N LYS A 161 9.18 12.06 20.02
CA LYS A 161 8.13 12.90 19.41
C LYS A 161 8.64 14.26 18.90
N SER A 162 9.63 14.84 19.59
CA SER A 162 10.28 16.07 19.16
C SER A 162 11.00 15.90 17.82
N PHE A 163 11.61 14.73 17.59
CA PHE A 163 12.33 14.28 16.39
C PHE A 163 13.37 15.27 15.85
N SER A 164 14.63 14.82 15.70
CA SER A 164 15.70 15.56 15.04
C SER A 164 16.33 14.70 13.93
N PRO A 165 16.39 15.17 12.68
CA PRO A 165 16.88 14.37 11.56
C PRO A 165 18.39 14.11 11.60
N THR A 166 19.14 14.83 12.45
CA THR A 166 20.61 14.72 12.54
C THR A 166 21.06 13.71 13.59
N VAL A 167 20.14 13.13 14.35
CA VAL A 167 20.44 12.20 15.45
C VAL A 167 20.19 10.77 14.98
N GLU A 168 21.12 9.87 15.29
CA GLU A 168 20.89 8.44 15.10
C GLU A 168 20.05 7.90 16.24
N TYR A 169 18.95 7.25 15.88
CA TYR A 169 18.01 6.66 16.82
C TYR A 169 18.15 5.13 16.84
N PRO A 170 17.72 4.46 17.92
CA PRO A 170 17.69 3.00 17.97
C PRO A 170 16.87 2.39 16.82
N ILE A 171 17.48 1.44 16.12
CA ILE A 171 16.86 0.67 15.04
C ILE A 171 16.93 -0.81 15.38
N LYS A 172 15.83 -1.53 15.20
CA LYS A 172 15.77 -2.99 15.32
C LYS A 172 15.01 -3.56 14.13
N SER A 173 15.40 -4.75 13.70
CA SER A 173 14.71 -5.47 12.64
C SER A 173 14.49 -6.93 13.03
N ASN A 174 13.42 -7.50 12.51
CA ASN A 174 13.08 -8.91 12.66
C ASN A 174 12.21 -9.34 11.47
N ILE A 175 11.96 -10.64 11.34
CA ILE A 175 11.16 -11.22 10.26
C ILE A 175 9.92 -11.88 10.85
N THR A 176 8.76 -11.69 10.22
CA THR A 176 7.51 -12.31 10.67
C THR A 176 7.54 -13.83 10.56
N GLY A 177 7.04 -14.51 11.59
CA GLY A 177 6.84 -15.96 11.63
C GLY A 177 5.63 -16.41 10.81
N VAL A 178 5.30 -17.70 10.91
CA VAL A 178 4.18 -18.33 10.18
C VAL A 178 2.83 -17.72 10.53
N ASP A 179 2.70 -17.20 11.75
CA ASP A 179 1.56 -16.47 12.29
C ASP A 179 1.52 -15.00 11.83
N GLY A 180 2.48 -14.55 11.02
CA GLY A 180 2.57 -13.18 10.52
C GLY A 180 3.05 -12.18 11.56
N SER A 181 3.56 -12.64 12.71
CA SER A 181 3.99 -11.77 13.81
C SER A 181 5.51 -11.80 14.02
N CYS A 182 6.07 -10.72 14.57
CA CYS A 182 7.42 -10.68 15.11
C CYS A 182 7.49 -9.72 16.30
N THR A 183 8.57 -9.81 17.10
CA THR A 183 8.78 -8.91 18.24
C THR A 183 10.02 -8.05 18.02
N LEU A 184 9.91 -6.76 18.32
CA LEU A 184 11.02 -5.81 18.42
C LEU A 184 11.11 -5.25 19.83
N VAL A 185 12.29 -5.35 20.45
CA VAL A 185 12.51 -4.92 21.84
C VAL A 185 13.40 -3.69 21.88
N PHE A 186 12.89 -2.64 22.50
CA PHE A 186 13.53 -1.37 22.81
C PHE A 186 13.45 -1.10 24.31
N GLN A 187 14.37 -0.26 24.81
CA GLN A 187 14.24 0.29 26.15
C GLN A 187 13.11 1.32 26.14
N TYR A 188 12.04 1.05 26.89
CA TYR A 188 10.86 1.92 26.93
C TYR A 188 11.23 3.36 27.34
N GLN A 189 10.72 4.31 26.58
CA GLN A 189 10.85 5.75 26.83
C GLN A 189 9.51 6.42 26.55
N GLN A 190 9.03 7.23 27.50
CA GLN A 190 7.67 7.78 27.50
C GLN A 190 7.37 8.70 26.31
N ASP A 191 8.35 9.47 25.85
CA ASP A 191 8.19 10.43 24.75
C ASP A 191 8.67 9.90 23.39
N HIS A 192 8.76 8.58 23.25
CA HIS A 192 9.16 7.93 22.01
C HIS A 192 7.99 7.30 21.27
N VAL A 193 8.19 7.21 19.96
CA VAL A 193 7.27 6.69 18.95
C VAL A 193 8.00 5.58 18.24
N LEU A 194 7.30 4.49 17.95
CA LEU A 194 7.80 3.47 17.05
C LEU A 194 7.31 3.78 15.64
N VAL A 195 8.23 3.99 14.70
CA VAL A 195 7.94 4.00 13.27
C VAL A 195 8.32 2.63 12.72
N VAL A 196 7.36 1.91 12.17
CA VAL A 196 7.54 0.57 11.61
C VAL A 196 7.51 0.63 10.10
N CYS A 197 8.53 0.06 9.48
CA CYS A 197 8.59 -0.19 8.04
C CYS A 197 8.52 -1.70 7.81
N ALA A 198 7.40 -2.18 7.28
CA ALA A 198 7.21 -3.55 6.86
C ALA A 198 7.53 -3.67 5.36
N SER A 199 8.40 -4.62 4.98
CA SER A 199 8.77 -4.81 3.58
C SER A 199 8.89 -6.27 3.18
N ILE A 200 8.29 -6.61 2.04
CA ILE A 200 8.34 -7.95 1.45
C ILE A 200 8.25 -7.83 -0.08
N PHE A 201 9.15 -8.48 -0.81
CA PHE A 201 9.18 -8.51 -2.29
C PHE A 201 8.97 -7.15 -2.98
N GLY A 202 9.56 -6.08 -2.45
CA GLY A 202 9.46 -4.73 -3.01
C GLY A 202 8.21 -3.93 -2.59
N VAL A 203 7.23 -4.57 -1.94
CA VAL A 203 6.14 -3.89 -1.25
C VAL A 203 6.69 -3.33 0.07
N ARG A 204 6.43 -2.06 0.36
CA ARG A 204 6.84 -1.39 1.59
C ARG A 204 5.65 -0.63 2.17
N VAL A 205 5.37 -0.79 3.45
CA VAL A 205 4.33 -0.02 4.17
C VAL A 205 4.92 0.56 5.44
N VAL A 206 4.60 1.82 5.73
CA VAL A 206 4.96 2.51 6.96
C VAL A 206 3.76 2.62 7.89
N SER A 207 3.98 2.39 9.18
CA SER A 207 2.97 2.56 10.24
C SER A 207 3.64 3.06 11.51
N THR A 208 2.86 3.63 12.44
CA THR A 208 3.39 4.23 13.67
C THR A 208 2.64 3.74 14.90
N GLU A 209 3.34 3.68 16.03
CA GLU A 209 2.75 3.51 17.35
C GLU A 209 3.22 4.66 18.27
N PRO A 210 2.32 5.55 18.74
CA PRO A 210 0.87 5.54 18.50
C PRO A 210 0.49 5.81 17.01
N PRO A 211 -0.71 5.40 16.57
CA PRO A 211 -1.15 5.54 15.19
C PRO A 211 -1.43 7.00 14.80
N GLY A 212 -1.37 7.29 13.50
CA GLY A 212 -1.73 8.60 12.93
C GLY A 212 -0.63 9.65 13.01
N LEU A 213 0.61 9.25 13.31
CA LEU A 213 1.76 10.16 13.27
C LEU A 213 2.35 10.22 11.86
N ASN A 214 2.72 11.42 11.44
CA ASN A 214 3.17 11.67 10.07
C ASN A 214 4.68 11.48 9.96
N PHE A 215 5.08 10.23 9.77
CA PHE A 215 6.46 9.85 9.51
C PHE A 215 6.57 9.08 8.20
N ARG A 216 7.66 9.33 7.46
CA ARG A 216 8.05 8.53 6.30
C ARG A 216 9.43 7.92 6.51
N VAL A 217 9.71 6.83 5.79
CA VAL A 217 10.99 6.12 5.84
C VAL A 217 11.62 6.10 4.47
N GLU A 218 12.78 6.75 4.34
CA GLU A 218 13.51 6.90 3.08
C GLU A 218 15.00 6.61 3.32
N GLY A 219 15.62 5.80 2.45
CA GLY A 219 17.04 5.46 2.58
C GLY A 219 17.44 4.83 3.93
N GLY A 220 16.51 4.16 4.62
CA GLY A 220 16.75 3.59 5.95
C GLY A 220 16.77 4.61 7.08
N ARG A 221 16.20 5.81 6.86
CA ARG A 221 16.07 6.88 7.85
C ARG A 221 14.63 7.35 7.93
N VAL A 222 14.24 7.83 9.11
CA VAL A 222 12.92 8.40 9.37
C VAL A 222 12.95 9.90 9.08
N PHE A 223 11.87 10.43 8.52
CA PHE A 223 11.65 11.86 8.34
C PHE A 223 10.23 12.21 8.79
N LYS A 224 10.03 13.40 9.35
CA LYS A 224 8.69 13.96 9.52
C LYS A 224 8.10 14.28 8.14
N SER A 225 6.84 13.93 7.93
CA SER A 225 6.09 14.24 6.72
C SER A 225 4.96 15.21 7.08
N ASP A 226 4.62 16.12 6.16
CA ASP A 226 3.41 16.93 6.27
C ASP A 226 2.17 16.17 5.78
N ILE A 227 2.40 15.02 5.14
CA ILE A 227 1.37 14.13 4.61
C ILE A 227 1.02 13.10 5.69
N PRO A 228 -0.26 12.97 6.07
CA PRO A 228 -0.68 11.91 6.97
C PRO A 228 -0.60 10.55 6.31
N LEU A 229 -0.30 9.52 7.10
CA LEU A 229 -0.40 8.14 6.64
C LEU A 229 -1.84 7.82 6.28
N ILE A 230 -2.07 7.50 5.01
CA ILE A 230 -3.39 7.15 4.49
C ILE A 230 -3.76 5.77 5.03
N THR A 231 -4.81 5.68 5.84
CA THR A 231 -5.33 4.40 6.36
C THR A 231 -6.32 3.77 5.40
N GLU A 232 -7.25 4.57 4.88
CA GLU A 232 -8.23 4.17 3.88
C GLU A 232 -8.83 5.40 3.22
N ILE A 233 -8.98 5.36 1.90
CA ILE A 233 -9.87 6.24 1.15
C ILE A 233 -11.00 5.39 0.60
N ASP A 234 -12.22 5.70 1.00
CA ASP A 234 -13.44 5.14 0.43
C ASP A 234 -14.20 6.24 -0.31
N TYR A 235 -14.30 6.11 -1.65
CA TYR A 235 -14.73 7.17 -2.53
C TYR A 235 -15.73 6.65 -3.58
N SER A 236 -17.02 6.88 -3.35
CA SER A 236 -18.10 6.24 -4.11
C SER A 236 -19.16 7.21 -4.62
N THR A 237 -19.65 6.99 -5.84
CA THR A 237 -20.91 7.57 -6.34
C THR A 237 -22.15 6.76 -5.94
N GLY A 238 -21.97 5.70 -5.14
CA GLY A 238 -23.00 4.71 -4.79
C GLY A 238 -22.90 3.44 -5.64
N SER A 239 -23.64 2.40 -5.22
CA SER A 239 -23.77 1.13 -5.94
C SER A 239 -25.13 1.06 -6.65
N ILE A 240 -25.16 0.62 -7.91
CA ILE A 240 -26.41 0.45 -8.65
C ILE A 240 -26.62 -1.02 -9.01
N VAL A 241 -27.77 -1.56 -8.58
CA VAL A 241 -28.22 -2.90 -8.93
C VAL A 241 -28.79 -2.88 -10.36
N GLY A 242 -28.44 -3.88 -11.16
CA GLY A 242 -28.97 -4.04 -12.53
C GLY A 242 -28.11 -3.45 -13.65
N LEU A 243 -27.00 -2.78 -13.31
CA LEU A 243 -25.98 -2.35 -14.27
C LEU A 243 -24.86 -3.40 -14.40
N GLU A 244 -24.15 -3.38 -15.53
CA GLU A 244 -22.97 -4.22 -15.74
C GLU A 244 -21.86 -3.76 -14.77
N LYS A 245 -21.25 -4.72 -14.06
CA LYS A 245 -20.18 -4.46 -13.10
C LYS A 245 -18.83 -4.85 -13.70
N GLU A 246 -17.90 -3.90 -13.72
CA GLU A 246 -16.50 -4.14 -14.04
C GLU A 246 -15.61 -3.76 -12.86
N ASP A 247 -14.63 -4.61 -12.53
CA ASP A 247 -13.66 -4.37 -11.46
C ASP A 247 -12.24 -4.24 -12.06
N ALA A 248 -11.45 -3.34 -11.50
CA ALA A 248 -10.05 -3.12 -11.83
C ALA A 248 -9.24 -2.88 -10.54
N THR A 249 -7.97 -3.30 -10.54
CA THR A 249 -7.09 -3.15 -9.39
C THR A 249 -5.68 -2.81 -9.84
N ARG A 250 -4.99 -1.91 -9.11
CA ARG A 250 -3.60 -1.54 -9.36
C ARG A 250 -2.83 -1.36 -8.05
N TYR A 251 -1.54 -1.70 -8.07
CA TYR A 251 -0.60 -1.31 -7.03
C TYR A 251 -0.08 0.09 -7.33
N VAL A 252 -0.01 0.93 -6.30
CA VAL A 252 0.49 2.30 -6.40
C VAL A 252 1.44 2.62 -5.24
N GLU A 253 2.26 3.64 -5.42
CA GLU A 253 3.14 4.18 -4.38
C GLU A 253 2.66 5.59 -4.01
N ILE A 254 2.55 5.88 -2.72
CA ILE A 254 2.17 7.18 -2.18
C ILE A 254 3.12 7.48 -1.01
N ASP A 255 3.87 8.59 -1.10
CA ASP A 255 4.88 9.01 -0.11
C ASP A 255 5.83 7.87 0.32
N GLY A 256 6.27 7.04 -0.64
CA GLY A 256 7.18 5.92 -0.43
C GLY A 256 6.57 4.66 0.20
N SER A 257 5.26 4.65 0.44
CA SER A 257 4.49 3.48 0.90
C SER A 257 3.63 2.90 -0.21
N ALA A 258 3.44 1.58 -0.20
CA ALA A 258 2.70 0.83 -1.18
C ALA A 258 1.22 0.70 -0.79
N TYR A 259 0.36 0.98 -1.75
CA TYR A 259 -1.09 0.93 -1.63
C TYR A 259 -1.68 0.08 -2.75
N ILE A 260 -2.90 -0.41 -2.50
CA ILE A 260 -3.75 -1.03 -3.51
C ILE A 260 -4.90 -0.08 -3.79
N VAL A 261 -5.14 0.17 -5.07
CA VAL A 261 -6.30 0.90 -5.57
C VAL A 261 -7.26 -0.08 -6.18
N GLU A 262 -8.46 -0.19 -5.59
CA GLU A 262 -9.57 -0.95 -6.12
C GLU A 262 -10.55 0.01 -6.79
N PHE A 263 -10.98 -0.31 -8.00
CA PHE A 263 -11.93 0.48 -8.76
C PHE A 263 -13.03 -0.42 -9.29
N THR A 264 -14.25 -0.13 -8.91
CA THR A 264 -15.46 -0.78 -9.43
C THR A 264 -16.23 0.23 -10.25
N LEU A 265 -16.65 -0.17 -11.45
CA LEU A 265 -17.50 0.60 -12.36
C LEU A 265 -18.83 -0.12 -12.56
N TRP A 266 -19.92 0.65 -12.54
CA TRP A 266 -21.26 0.25 -12.94
C TRP A 266 -21.72 1.10 -14.13
N LYS A 267 -22.16 0.46 -15.22
CA LYS A 267 -22.63 1.11 -16.45
C LYS A 267 -23.71 0.29 -17.18
#